data_AF-A0A366XV42-F1
#
_entry.id   AF-A0A366XV42-F1
#
_cell.length_a   1.000
_cell.length_b   1.000
_cell.length_c   1.000
_cell.angle_alpha   90.00
_cell.angle_beta   90.00
_cell.angle_gamma   90.00
#
_symmetry.space_group_name_H-M   'P 1'
#
loop_
_entity.id
_entity.type
_entity.pdbx_description
1 polymer ?
#
loop_
_entity_poly.entity_id
_entity_poly.type
_entity_poly.pdbx_seq_one_letter_code
_entity_poly.pdbx_strand_id
1 'polypeptide(L)'
;MYRVNIDNYNAPYKRIFRLIDSYVNLSGHHLISWQNIIEHSGLCNVPSSRFYRPPVKGLSLLNHYRQKRIIKSIYAAAKSKKIFHLWWHPHNFGSDSEARLSELEEIFYHFKRCKKEYGMKSINMIETAQLGRSKWEHSKQTSFVKER
;
A
#
# COMPACT_ATOMS: atom_id res chain seq x y z
N MET A 1 22.57 7.98 -6.94
CA MET A 1 23.07 6.68 -7.45
C MET A 1 22.34 5.56 -6.70
N TYR A 2 21.58 4.71 -7.39
CA TYR A 2 20.70 3.71 -6.76
C TYR A 2 21.53 2.50 -6.30
N ARG A 3 21.89 2.45 -5.01
CA ARG A 3 22.61 1.30 -4.43
C ARG A 3 21.66 0.13 -4.18
N VAL A 4 21.52 -0.76 -5.15
CA VAL A 4 20.95 -2.09 -4.91
C VAL A 4 21.92 -2.84 -3.99
N ASN A 5 21.51 -3.06 -2.73
CA ASN A 5 22.27 -3.88 -1.79
C ASN A 5 21.93 -5.35 -2.04
N ILE A 6 22.63 -5.96 -2.99
CA ILE A 6 22.32 -7.29 -3.57
C ILE A 6 22.49 -8.40 -2.52
N ASP A 7 23.49 -8.28 -1.65
CA ASP A 7 23.99 -9.35 -0.78
C ASP A 7 23.03 -9.77 0.35
N ASN A 8 21.91 -9.05 0.50
CA ASN A 8 21.03 -9.18 1.67
C ASN A 8 19.53 -9.19 1.33
N TYR A 9 19.16 -9.34 0.05
CA TYR A 9 17.75 -9.28 -0.41
C TYR A 9 16.94 -10.55 -0.06
N ASN A 10 17.63 -11.69 0.03
CA ASN A 10 17.00 -13.03 0.14
C ASN A 10 17.27 -13.77 1.46
N ALA A 11 17.89 -13.13 2.45
CA ALA A 11 18.21 -13.77 3.72
C ALA A 11 16.95 -14.41 4.37
N PRO A 12 17.03 -15.66 4.87
CA PRO A 12 15.85 -16.45 5.24
C PRO A 12 15.04 -15.79 6.36
N TYR A 13 15.70 -15.15 7.34
CA TYR A 13 15.03 -14.40 8.40
C TYR A 13 14.15 -13.26 7.85
N LYS A 14 14.56 -12.56 6.79
CA LYS A 14 13.74 -11.51 6.13
C LYS A 14 12.55 -12.10 5.37
N ARG A 15 12.65 -13.34 4.88
CA ARG A 15 11.53 -14.06 4.26
C ARG A 15 10.49 -14.46 5.31
N ILE A 16 10.93 -14.99 6.45
CA ILE A 16 10.09 -15.34 7.60
C ILE A 16 9.44 -14.08 8.19
N PHE A 17 10.19 -13.00 8.40
CA PHE A 17 9.65 -11.73 8.90
C PHE A 17 8.57 -11.16 7.97
N ARG A 18 8.79 -11.14 6.65
CA ARG A 18 7.76 -10.73 5.66
C ARG A 18 6.54 -11.66 5.62
N LEU A 19 6.70 -12.95 5.95
CA LEU A 19 5.58 -13.89 6.09
C LEU A 19 4.74 -13.53 7.33
N ILE A 20 5.38 -13.35 8.50
CA ILE A 20 4.67 -13.00 9.73
C ILE A 20 4.03 -11.60 9.59
N ASP A 21 4.71 -10.65 8.95
CA ASP A 21 4.15 -9.34 8.59
C ASP A 21 3.11 -9.37 7.44
N SER A 22 2.70 -10.55 6.96
CA SER A 22 1.43 -10.65 6.21
C SER A 22 0.21 -10.84 7.12
N TYR A 23 0.42 -11.31 8.35
CA TYR A 23 -0.64 -11.64 9.32
C TYR A 23 -0.69 -10.69 10.53
N VAL A 24 0.46 -10.39 11.15
CA VAL A 24 0.58 -9.55 12.37
C VAL A 24 1.32 -8.25 12.05
N ASN A 25 0.89 -7.12 12.62
CA ASN A 25 1.43 -5.79 12.28
C ASN A 25 2.78 -5.51 12.97
N LEU A 26 3.89 -5.99 12.39
CA LEU A 26 5.24 -5.84 12.95
C LEU A 26 5.99 -4.63 12.39
N SER A 27 5.84 -4.37 11.09
CA SER A 27 6.53 -3.27 10.39
C SER A 27 5.62 -2.10 10.02
N GLY A 28 4.39 -2.10 10.53
CA GLY A 28 3.41 -1.04 10.31
C GLY A 28 2.58 -1.18 9.02
N HIS A 29 1.91 -0.09 8.67
CA HIS A 29 0.92 -0.03 7.58
C HIS A 29 1.53 0.30 6.21
N HIS A 30 2.80 0.68 6.13
CA HIS A 30 3.50 1.09 4.90
C HIS A 30 2.74 2.18 4.12
N LEU A 31 2.22 3.17 4.85
CA LEU A 31 1.47 4.29 4.30
C LEU A 31 2.41 5.37 3.79
N ILE A 32 2.11 5.92 2.62
CA ILE A 32 3.01 6.81 1.89
C ILE A 32 2.45 8.23 1.93
N SER A 33 3.27 9.18 2.39
CA SER A 33 2.94 10.60 2.39
C SER A 33 3.07 11.18 0.98
N TRP A 34 2.11 12.00 0.56
CA TRP A 34 2.11 12.67 -0.75
C TRP A 34 3.34 13.55 -1.04
N GLN A 35 4.02 14.03 0.01
CA GLN A 35 5.25 14.82 -0.11
C GLN A 35 6.47 13.94 -0.46
N ASN A 36 6.39 12.62 -0.22
CA ASN A 36 7.53 11.71 -0.33
C ASN A 36 7.51 10.89 -1.64
N ILE A 37 6.50 11.07 -2.50
CA ILE A 37 6.41 10.32 -3.78
C ILE A 37 7.13 11.00 -4.95
N ILE A 38 7.57 12.25 -4.80
CA ILE A 38 8.44 12.91 -5.77
C ILE A 38 9.82 13.04 -5.13
N GLU A 39 10.80 12.36 -5.71
CA GLU A 39 12.19 12.43 -5.27
C GLU A 39 12.82 13.78 -5.67
N HIS A 40 13.95 14.14 -5.06
CA HIS A 40 14.70 15.36 -5.43
C HIS A 40 15.13 15.38 -6.91
N SER A 41 15.23 14.21 -7.55
CA SER A 41 15.48 14.02 -8.98
C SER A 41 14.30 14.42 -9.89
N GLY A 42 13.12 14.73 -9.33
CA GLY A 42 11.87 14.94 -10.08
C GLY A 42 11.17 13.63 -10.52
N LEU A 43 11.77 12.47 -10.25
CA LEU A 43 11.15 11.17 -10.52
C LEU A 43 10.06 10.87 -9.50
N CYS A 44 9.01 10.18 -9.95
CA CYS A 44 7.93 9.74 -9.08
C CYS A 44 8.15 8.29 -8.64
N ASN A 45 8.21 8.07 -7.33
CA ASN A 45 8.39 6.77 -6.70
C ASN A 45 7.21 6.51 -5.74
N VAL A 46 6.32 5.59 -6.13
CA VAL A 46 5.17 5.15 -5.33
C VAL A 46 5.43 3.72 -4.89
N PRO A 47 6.08 3.49 -3.73
CA PRO A 47 6.40 2.15 -3.28
C PRO A 47 5.13 1.33 -3.02
N SER A 48 5.25 0.00 -3.02
CA SER A 48 4.14 -0.88 -2.68
C SER A 48 3.92 -0.96 -1.17
N SER A 49 2.69 -0.78 -0.68
CA SER A 49 2.38 -0.89 0.75
C SER A 49 2.17 -2.34 1.19
N ARG A 50 1.49 -3.17 0.38
CA ARG A 50 1.16 -4.54 0.76
C ARG A 50 0.89 -5.46 -0.44
N PHE A 51 1.52 -6.63 -0.44
CA PHE A 51 1.16 -7.73 -1.33
C PHE A 51 -0.09 -8.45 -0.79
N TYR A 52 -1.12 -8.60 -1.62
CA TYR A 52 -2.27 -9.46 -1.36
C TYR A 52 -1.86 -10.92 -1.58
N ARG A 53 -1.35 -11.54 -0.50
CA ARG A 53 -0.94 -12.94 -0.47
C ARG A 53 -2.19 -13.86 -0.50
N PRO A 54 -2.19 -14.97 -1.27
CA PRO A 54 -3.26 -15.96 -1.23
C PRO A 54 -3.53 -16.52 0.18
N PRO A 55 -4.80 -16.73 0.56
CA PRO A 55 -5.21 -17.60 1.66
C PRO A 55 -4.52 -18.97 1.66
N VAL A 56 -4.21 -19.47 2.86
CA VAL A 56 -3.72 -20.83 3.07
C VAL A 56 -4.92 -21.76 3.29
N LYS A 57 -5.00 -22.88 2.54
CA LYS A 57 -6.06 -23.89 2.70
C LYS A 57 -6.03 -24.46 4.13
N GLY A 58 -7.22 -24.67 4.72
CA GLY A 58 -7.37 -25.20 6.08
C GLY A 58 -7.14 -24.21 7.24
N LEU A 59 -6.63 -22.99 6.99
CA LEU A 59 -6.29 -22.03 8.07
C LEU A 59 -7.18 -20.78 8.07
N SER A 60 -8.49 -20.96 8.28
CA SER A 60 -9.51 -19.90 8.25
C SER A 60 -9.18 -18.71 9.17
N LEU A 61 -8.78 -18.95 10.41
CA LEU A 61 -8.38 -17.91 11.37
C LEU A 61 -7.19 -17.08 10.85
N LEU A 62 -6.17 -17.73 10.31
CA LEU A 62 -4.97 -17.07 9.78
C LEU A 62 -5.31 -16.19 8.57
N ASN A 63 -6.19 -16.69 7.69
CA ASN A 63 -6.70 -15.93 6.54
C ASN A 63 -7.51 -14.71 6.97
N HIS A 64 -8.33 -14.85 8.01
CA HIS A 64 -9.08 -13.75 8.60
C HIS A 64 -8.17 -12.66 9.20
N TYR A 65 -7.09 -13.02 9.89
CA TYR A 65 -6.10 -12.04 10.38
C TYR A 65 -5.39 -11.31 9.23
N ARG A 66 -4.98 -12.02 8.16
CA ARG A 66 -4.41 -11.40 6.95
C ARG A 66 -5.34 -10.35 6.35
N GLN A 67 -6.61 -10.72 6.12
CA GLN A 67 -7.63 -9.82 5.56
C GLN A 67 -7.90 -8.61 6.48
N LYS A 68 -8.13 -8.85 7.77
CA LYS A 68 -8.28 -7.80 8.80
C LYS A 68 -7.09 -6.82 8.81
N ARG A 69 -5.88 -7.29 8.55
CA ARG A 69 -4.68 -6.43 8.53
C ARG A 69 -4.60 -5.56 7.26
N ILE A 70 -5.13 -6.02 6.13
CA ILE A 70 -5.36 -5.16 4.94
C ILE A 70 -6.40 -4.10 5.26
N ILE A 71 -7.57 -4.49 5.78
CA ILE A 71 -8.67 -3.58 6.13
C ILE A 71 -8.20 -2.49 7.11
N LYS A 72 -7.50 -2.86 8.19
CA LYS A 72 -6.88 -1.89 9.12
C LYS A 72 -5.95 -0.90 8.44
N SER A 73 -5.19 -1.34 7.42
CA SER A 73 -4.28 -0.48 6.66
C SER A 73 -5.03 0.50 5.74
N ILE A 74 -6.16 0.08 5.14
CA ILE A 74 -7.06 0.96 4.37
C ILE A 74 -7.65 2.05 5.28
N TYR A 75 -8.19 1.68 6.46
CA TYR A 75 -8.69 2.68 7.43
C TYR A 75 -7.60 3.64 7.91
N ALA A 76 -6.38 3.15 8.17
CA ALA A 76 -5.26 3.99 8.56
C ALA A 76 -4.85 4.97 7.45
N ALA A 77 -4.85 4.51 6.19
CA ALA A 77 -4.61 5.36 5.01
C ALA A 77 -5.66 6.46 4.87
N ALA A 78 -6.94 6.07 4.95
CA ALA A 78 -8.08 6.97 4.83
C ALA A 78 -8.07 8.07 5.90
N LYS A 79 -7.93 7.68 7.18
CA LYS A 79 -7.87 8.62 8.32
C LYS A 79 -6.68 9.58 8.25
N SER A 80 -5.51 9.10 7.79
CA SER A 80 -4.29 9.92 7.69
C SER A 80 -4.13 10.64 6.35
N LYS A 81 -5.07 10.50 5.41
CA LYS A 81 -5.03 11.03 4.03
C LYS A 81 -3.77 10.62 3.25
N LYS A 82 -3.22 9.44 3.56
CA LYS A 82 -2.03 8.85 2.94
C LYS A 82 -2.38 7.84 1.85
N ILE A 83 -1.42 7.55 0.98
CA ILE A 83 -1.54 6.53 -0.06
C ILE A 83 -1.34 5.14 0.56
N PHE A 84 -2.12 4.17 0.12
CA PHE A 84 -1.93 2.74 0.41
C PHE A 84 -2.03 1.95 -0.89
N HIS A 85 -0.93 1.29 -1.27
CA HIS A 85 -0.81 0.51 -2.50
C HIS A 85 -0.90 -0.99 -2.18
N LEU A 86 -2.08 -1.57 -2.40
CA LEU A 86 -2.33 -3.01 -2.37
C LEU A 86 -2.10 -3.57 -3.78
N TRP A 87 -1.31 -4.64 -3.91
CA TRP A 87 -0.96 -5.24 -5.21
C TRP A 87 -0.98 -6.77 -5.19
N TRP A 88 -1.16 -7.38 -6.35
CA TRP A 88 -1.21 -8.84 -6.57
C TRP A 88 -0.77 -9.19 -8.00
N HIS A 89 -0.58 -10.48 -8.27
CA HIS A 89 -0.45 -11.00 -9.63
C HIS A 89 -1.72 -11.78 -10.03
N PRO A 90 -2.12 -11.79 -11.32
CA PRO A 90 -3.30 -12.53 -11.77
C PRO A 90 -3.28 -14.02 -11.43
N HIS A 91 -2.10 -14.67 -11.51
CA HIS A 91 -1.94 -16.08 -11.16
C HIS A 91 -2.23 -16.42 -9.68
N ASN A 92 -2.31 -15.41 -8.78
CA ASN A 92 -2.67 -15.63 -7.37
C ASN A 92 -4.13 -16.05 -7.18
N PHE A 93 -4.95 -15.95 -8.23
CA PHE A 93 -6.39 -16.22 -8.20
C PHE A 93 -6.79 -17.60 -8.73
N GLY A 94 -5.96 -18.21 -9.60
CA GLY A 94 -6.40 -19.27 -10.51
C GLY A 94 -6.79 -20.65 -9.94
N SER A 95 -6.58 -20.92 -8.65
CA SER A 95 -6.90 -22.24 -8.05
C SER A 95 -8.19 -22.26 -7.21
N ASP A 96 -8.81 -21.10 -6.99
CA ASP A 96 -9.92 -20.91 -6.05
C ASP A 96 -10.60 -19.54 -6.30
N SER A 97 -10.88 -19.24 -7.58
CA SER A 97 -11.20 -17.88 -8.04
C SER A 97 -12.37 -17.24 -7.29
N GLU A 98 -13.42 -18.01 -6.99
CA GLU A 98 -14.63 -17.52 -6.31
C GLU A 98 -14.33 -17.06 -4.87
N ALA A 99 -13.69 -17.90 -4.05
CA ALA A 99 -13.33 -17.52 -2.69
C ALA A 99 -12.29 -16.37 -2.66
N ARG A 100 -11.42 -16.27 -3.67
CA ARG A 100 -10.50 -15.12 -3.82
C ARG A 100 -11.22 -13.83 -4.15
N LEU A 101 -12.24 -13.87 -5.00
CA LEU A 101 -13.04 -12.70 -5.38
C LEU A 101 -13.91 -12.24 -4.20
N SER A 102 -14.56 -13.16 -3.50
CA SER A 102 -15.33 -12.85 -2.28
C SER A 102 -14.46 -12.16 -1.21
N GLU A 103 -13.20 -12.56 -1.03
CA GLU A 103 -12.29 -11.86 -0.11
C GLU A 103 -11.96 -10.42 -0.57
N LEU A 104 -11.77 -10.21 -1.89
CA LEU A 104 -11.57 -8.87 -2.45
C LEU A 104 -12.83 -8.00 -2.33
N GLU A 105 -14.02 -8.57 -2.50
CA GLU A 105 -15.29 -7.85 -2.36
C GLU A 105 -15.46 -7.26 -0.96
N GLU A 106 -15.09 -8.01 0.09
CA GLU A 106 -15.09 -7.51 1.46
C GLU A 106 -14.06 -6.38 1.69
N ILE A 107 -12.88 -6.49 1.06
CA ILE A 107 -11.89 -5.40 1.04
C ILE A 107 -12.46 -4.16 0.32
N PHE A 108 -13.18 -4.34 -0.79
CA PHE A 108 -13.84 -3.27 -1.53
C PHE A 108 -15.04 -2.67 -0.79
N TYR A 109 -15.77 -3.45 0.00
CA TYR A 109 -16.81 -2.96 0.90
C TYR A 109 -16.23 -1.99 1.93
N HIS A 110 -15.13 -2.36 2.59
CA HIS A 110 -14.43 -1.46 3.52
C HIS A 110 -13.81 -0.24 2.82
N PHE A 111 -13.29 -0.38 1.61
CA PHE A 111 -12.87 0.77 0.80
C PHE A 111 -14.04 1.72 0.48
N LYS A 112 -15.21 1.21 0.06
CA LYS A 112 -16.42 2.01 -0.19
C LYS A 112 -16.84 2.79 1.05
N ARG A 113 -16.76 2.19 2.24
CA ARG A 113 -16.98 2.89 3.53
C ARG A 113 -15.96 4.01 3.73
N CYS A 114 -14.66 3.75 3.55
CA CYS A 114 -13.61 4.76 3.68
C CYS A 114 -13.73 5.89 2.64
N LYS A 115 -14.22 5.60 1.43
CA LYS A 115 -14.56 6.61 0.41
C LYS A 115 -15.68 7.53 0.87
N LYS A 116 -16.76 6.99 1.45
CA LYS A 116 -17.90 7.76 1.97
C LYS A 116 -17.53 8.58 3.21
N GLU A 117 -16.79 7.99 4.14
CA GLU A 117 -16.54 8.54 5.49
C GLU A 117 -15.33 9.50 5.54
N TYR A 118 -14.27 9.21 4.78
CA TYR A 118 -13.00 9.97 4.81
C TYR A 118 -12.59 10.57 3.46
N GLY A 119 -13.41 10.40 2.41
CA GLY A 119 -13.11 10.89 1.06
C GLY A 119 -11.99 10.12 0.34
N MET A 120 -11.69 8.89 0.77
CA MET A 120 -10.65 8.05 0.15
C MET A 120 -10.95 7.79 -1.34
N LYS A 121 -9.94 7.95 -2.21
CA LYS A 121 -10.06 7.73 -3.65
C LYS A 121 -9.30 6.46 -4.06
N SER A 122 -9.82 5.76 -5.08
CA SER A 122 -9.04 4.82 -5.88
C SER A 122 -8.51 5.61 -7.07
N ILE A 123 -7.23 5.44 -7.37
CA ILE A 123 -6.51 6.13 -8.45
C ILE A 123 -5.46 5.19 -9.04
N ASN A 124 -5.13 5.38 -10.30
CA ASN A 124 -4.07 4.64 -10.98
C ASN A 124 -2.68 5.29 -10.75
N MET A 125 -1.62 4.64 -11.24
CA MET A 125 -0.23 5.10 -11.04
C MET A 125 0.07 6.44 -11.74
N ILE A 126 -0.55 6.71 -12.89
CA ILE A 126 -0.37 7.95 -13.65
C ILE A 126 -1.02 9.12 -12.89
N GLU A 127 -2.27 8.94 -12.46
CA GLU A 127 -3.01 9.90 -11.61
C GLU A 127 -2.25 10.18 -10.31
N THR A 128 -1.70 9.14 -9.68
CA THR A 128 -0.89 9.28 -8.45
C THR A 128 0.35 10.15 -8.71
N ALA A 129 1.06 9.94 -9.83
CA ALA A 129 2.23 10.72 -10.19
C ALA A 129 1.89 12.19 -10.54
N GLN A 130 0.76 12.43 -11.22
CA GLN A 130 0.26 13.77 -11.54
C GLN A 130 -0.11 14.54 -10.26
N LEU A 131 -0.89 13.92 -9.36
CA LEU A 131 -1.26 14.50 -8.07
C LEU A 131 -0.05 14.74 -7.17
N GLY A 132 0.97 13.87 -7.24
CA GLY A 132 2.25 14.03 -6.57
C GLY A 132 3.01 15.27 -7.03
N ARG A 133 3.23 15.41 -8.34
CA ARG A 133 3.92 16.56 -8.94
C ARG A 133 3.24 17.88 -8.57
N SER A 134 1.93 17.99 -8.78
CA SER A 134 1.15 19.17 -8.42
C SER A 134 1.35 19.57 -6.94
N LYS A 135 1.28 18.61 -6.01
CA LYS A 135 1.49 18.89 -4.58
C LYS A 135 2.93 19.32 -4.24
N TRP A 136 3.91 18.75 -4.93
CA TRP A 136 5.33 19.07 -4.75
C TRP A 136 5.67 20.48 -5.26
N GLU A 137 5.14 20.86 -6.44
CA GLU A 137 5.30 22.19 -7.03
C GLU A 137 4.75 23.29 -6.11
N HIS A 138 3.53 23.13 -5.61
CA HIS A 138 2.92 24.06 -4.65
C HIS A 138 3.76 24.18 -3.36
N SER A 139 4.34 23.07 -2.89
CA SER A 139 5.18 23.09 -1.67
C SER A 139 6.46 23.92 -1.85
N LYS A 140 7.12 23.81 -3.01
CA LYS A 140 8.31 24.62 -3.34
C LYS A 140 8.00 26.11 -3.41
N GLN A 141 6.89 26.47 -4.06
CA GLN A 141 6.48 27.87 -4.18
C GLN A 141 6.15 28.49 -2.82
N THR A 142 5.56 27.71 -1.91
CA THR A 142 5.28 28.14 -0.52
C THR A 142 6.55 28.36 0.30
N SER A 143 7.58 27.52 0.12
CA SER A 143 8.88 27.69 0.80
C SER A 143 9.61 28.96 0.33
N PHE A 144 9.63 29.23 -0.97
CA PHE A 144 10.34 30.39 -1.55
C PHE A 144 9.76 31.75 -1.12
N VAL A 145 8.49 31.79 -0.71
CA VAL A 145 7.81 33.00 -0.18
C VAL A 145 8.12 33.23 1.30
N LYS A 146 8.59 32.23 2.06
CA LYS A 146 8.95 32.37 3.48
C LYS A 146 10.42 32.80 3.73
N GLU A 147 11.22 32.86 2.68
CA GLU A 147 12.63 33.28 2.72
C GLU A 147 12.82 34.73 2.21
N ARG A 148 11.74 35.52 2.25
CA ARG A 148 11.67 36.96 1.95
C ARG A 148 10.87 37.68 3.04
#